data_AF-K6IGU3-F1
#
_entry.id   AF-K6IGU3-F1
#
_cell.length_a   1.000
_cell.length_b   1.000
_cell.length_c   1.000
_cell.angle_alpha   90.00
_cell.angle_beta   90.00
_cell.angle_gamma   90.00
#
_symmetry.space_group_name_H-M   'P 1'
#
loop_
_entity.id
_entity.type
_entity.pdbx_description
1 polymer ?
#
loop_
_entity_poly.entity_id
_entity_poly.type
_entity_poly.pdbx_seq_one_letter_code
_entity_poly.pdbx_strand_id
1 'polypeptide(L)'
;MDEQDDFLVLVKALAEKGQIFNKEKFRNEGDKIFAFKPKPNRFLCFFTEGKKVIVTNGFQKKQNKLPANEKEKAKKIRKNYLSRVKNGIYYAKENDL
;
A
#
# COMPACT_ATOMS: atom_id res chain seq x y z
N MET A 1 -0.84 -22.64 -2.72
CA MET A 1 -0.31 -21.27 -2.72
C MET A 1 -0.78 -20.68 -1.42
N ASP A 2 0.13 -20.56 -0.47
CA ASP A 2 -0.17 -20.08 0.87
C ASP A 2 -0.54 -18.59 0.81
N GLU A 3 -1.23 -18.04 1.81
CA GLU A 3 -1.73 -16.65 1.73
C GLU A 3 -0.60 -15.61 1.57
N GLN A 4 0.58 -15.92 2.12
CA GLN A 4 1.81 -15.13 1.94
C GLN A 4 2.26 -15.10 0.48
N ASP A 5 2.13 -16.22 -0.24
CA ASP A 5 2.47 -16.32 -1.66
C ASP A 5 1.58 -15.40 -2.51
N ASP A 6 0.29 -15.32 -2.18
CA ASP A 6 -0.70 -14.55 -2.92
C ASP A 6 -0.44 -13.04 -2.86
N PHE A 7 -0.04 -12.52 -1.70
CA PHE A 7 0.35 -11.11 -1.57
C PHE A 7 1.66 -10.83 -2.30
N LEU A 8 2.67 -11.68 -2.11
CA LEU A 8 3.99 -11.51 -2.72
C LEU A 8 3.92 -11.56 -4.25
N VAL A 9 3.07 -12.41 -4.84
CA VAL A 9 2.83 -12.45 -6.28
C VAL A 9 2.29 -11.11 -6.79
N LEU A 10 1.38 -10.47 -6.05
CA LEU A 10 0.86 -9.15 -6.44
C LEU A 10 1.94 -8.06 -6.32
N VAL A 11 2.73 -8.08 -5.25
CA VAL A 11 3.83 -7.12 -5.07
C VAL A 11 4.86 -7.28 -6.20
N LYS A 12 5.25 -8.52 -6.52
CA LYS A 12 6.17 -8.83 -7.62
C LYS A 12 5.62 -8.36 -8.97
N ALA A 13 4.35 -8.66 -9.26
CA ALA A 13 3.70 -8.22 -10.49
C ALA A 13 3.67 -6.68 -10.61
N LEU A 14 3.42 -5.97 -9.49
CA LEU A 14 3.46 -4.50 -9.48
C LEU A 14 4.88 -3.97 -9.69
N ALA A 15 5.88 -4.58 -9.08
CA ALA A 15 7.28 -4.18 -9.21
C ALA A 15 7.81 -4.38 -10.64
N GLU A 16 7.47 -5.49 -11.29
CA GLU A 16 7.91 -5.82 -12.64
C GLU A 16 7.19 -4.98 -13.71
N LYS A 17 5.87 -4.80 -13.56
CA LYS A 17 5.02 -4.20 -14.61
C LYS A 17 4.68 -2.74 -14.36
N GLY A 18 4.92 -2.23 -13.14
CA GLY A 18 4.52 -0.89 -12.70
C GLY A 18 3.01 -0.70 -12.49
N GLN A 19 2.19 -1.68 -12.88
CA GLN A 19 0.73 -1.61 -12.80
C GLN A 19 0.08 -2.99 -12.68
N ILE A 20 -1.07 -3.04 -12.02
CA ILE A 20 -1.96 -4.20 -11.99
C ILE A 20 -3.32 -3.75 -12.51
N PHE A 21 -3.71 -4.21 -13.70
CA PHE A 21 -4.98 -3.84 -14.34
C PHE A 21 -6.20 -4.51 -13.70
N ASN A 22 -6.01 -5.69 -13.09
CA ASN A 22 -7.11 -6.45 -12.50
C ASN A 22 -7.60 -5.76 -11.21
N LYS A 23 -8.76 -5.10 -11.30
CA LYS A 23 -9.43 -4.38 -10.19
C LYS A 23 -9.86 -5.29 -9.03
N GLU A 24 -9.95 -6.60 -9.25
CA GLU A 24 -10.22 -7.56 -8.18
C GLU A 24 -8.99 -7.85 -7.33
N LYS A 25 -7.79 -7.64 -7.88
CA LYS A 25 -6.50 -7.88 -7.24
C LYS A 25 -5.81 -6.59 -6.76
N PHE A 26 -6.00 -5.48 -7.46
CA PHE A 26 -5.48 -4.17 -7.07
C PHE A 26 -6.42 -3.05 -7.51
N ARG A 27 -6.84 -2.18 -6.59
CA ARG A 27 -7.83 -1.12 -6.90
C ARG A 27 -7.54 0.18 -6.16
N ASN A 28 -7.85 1.30 -6.81
CA ASN A 28 -7.95 2.61 -6.16
C ASN A 28 -9.25 2.71 -5.34
N GLU A 29 -9.11 2.96 -4.04
CA GLU A 29 -10.22 3.09 -3.08
C GLU A 29 -10.53 4.58 -2.76
N GLY A 30 -9.98 5.51 -3.54
CA GLY A 30 -10.10 6.96 -3.39
C GLY A 30 -8.95 7.56 -2.57
N ASP A 31 -8.83 8.89 -2.60
CA ASP A 31 -7.87 9.64 -1.78
C ASP A 31 -6.39 9.25 -1.99
N LYS A 32 -6.05 8.79 -3.19
CA LYS A 32 -4.73 8.24 -3.54
C LYS A 32 -4.35 7.00 -2.72
N ILE A 33 -5.33 6.32 -2.13
CA ILE A 33 -5.18 5.04 -1.43
C ILE A 33 -5.61 3.92 -2.37
N PHE A 34 -4.75 2.91 -2.46
CA PHE A 34 -4.96 1.70 -3.24
C PHE A 34 -5.01 0.49 -2.31
N ALA A 35 -5.58 -0.61 -2.77
CA ALA A 35 -5.69 -1.84 -2.01
C ALA A 35 -5.20 -3.03 -2.84
N PHE A 36 -4.20 -3.75 -2.33
CA PHE A 36 -3.93 -5.13 -2.74
C PHE A 36 -5.00 -6.05 -2.15
N LYS A 37 -5.42 -7.04 -2.95
CA LYS A 37 -6.58 -7.89 -2.66
C LYS A 37 -6.30 -9.40 -2.72
N PRO A 38 -5.24 -9.93 -2.05
CA PRO A 38 -5.12 -11.38 -1.80
C PRO A 38 -6.34 -11.86 -1.00
N LYS A 39 -6.81 -13.10 -1.11
CA LYS A 39 -7.99 -13.53 -0.32
C LYS A 39 -7.53 -14.26 0.96
N PRO A 40 -8.13 -14.02 2.13
CA PRO A 40 -9.17 -13.03 2.46
C PRO A 40 -8.66 -11.60 2.78
N ASN A 41 -7.34 -11.41 2.91
CA ASN A 41 -6.77 -10.15 3.40
C ASN A 41 -6.78 -8.96 2.41
N ARG A 42 -6.57 -7.76 2.93
CA ARG A 42 -6.51 -6.52 2.13
C ARG A 42 -5.38 -5.69 2.69
N PHE A 43 -4.51 -5.20 1.81
CA PHE A 43 -3.39 -4.34 2.20
C PHE A 43 -3.54 -2.99 1.53
N LEU A 44 -3.72 -1.93 2.31
CA LEU A 44 -3.78 -0.58 1.81
C LEU A 44 -2.38 -0.05 1.54
N CYS A 45 -2.24 0.71 0.46
CA CYS A 45 -0.99 1.32 0.07
C CYS A 45 -1.20 2.64 -0.67
N PHE A 46 -0.11 3.38 -0.88
CA PHE A 46 -0.08 4.55 -1.74
C PHE A 46 1.23 4.63 -2.53
N PHE A 47 1.17 5.31 -3.68
CA PHE A 47 2.35 5.62 -4.48
C PHE A 47 3.01 6.90 -3.98
N THR A 48 4.33 6.93 -4.02
CA THR A 48 5.16 8.09 -3.71
C THR A 48 6.26 8.26 -4.76
N GLU A 49 7.01 9.35 -4.67
CA GLU A 49 8.08 9.68 -5.61
C GLU A 49 9.18 8.61 -5.62
N GLY A 50 9.90 8.51 -6.74
CA GLY A 50 10.98 7.53 -6.91
C GLY A 50 10.51 6.10 -7.20
N LYS A 51 9.33 5.92 -7.84
CA LYS A 51 8.76 4.60 -8.21
C LYS A 51 8.54 3.68 -6.99
N LYS A 52 8.15 4.27 -5.85
CA LYS A 52 7.94 3.55 -4.58
C LYS A 52 6.46 3.38 -4.27
N VAL A 53 6.13 2.25 -3.66
CA VAL A 53 4.83 1.95 -3.07
C VAL A 53 5.00 1.71 -1.58
N ILE A 54 4.21 2.41 -0.77
CA ILE A 54 4.24 2.27 0.68
C ILE A 54 2.97 1.55 1.11
N VAL A 55 3.12 0.38 1.72
CA VAL A 55 2.01 -0.35 2.36
C VAL A 55 1.78 0.22 3.76
N THR A 56 0.54 0.56 4.09
CA THR A 56 0.19 1.27 5.34
C THR A 56 -0.37 0.35 6.42
N ASN A 57 -1.36 -0.48 6.06
CA ASN A 57 -2.05 -1.36 6.99
C ASN A 57 -2.69 -2.53 6.24
N GLY A 58 -2.80 -3.66 6.94
CA GLY A 58 -3.50 -4.85 6.47
C GLY A 58 -4.72 -5.15 7.34
N PHE A 59 -5.79 -5.66 6.73
CA PHE A 59 -6.99 -6.11 7.42
C PHE A 59 -7.66 -7.28 6.68
N GLN A 60 -8.33 -8.17 7.42
CA GLN A 60 -9.13 -9.23 6.81
C GLN A 60 -10.47 -8.68 6.31
N LYS A 61 -10.88 -9.04 5.08
CA LYS A 61 -12.18 -8.59 4.56
C LYS A 61 -13.33 -9.23 5.34
N LYS A 62 -14.03 -8.43 6.15
CA LYS A 62 -15.26 -8.83 6.87
C LYS A 62 -16.55 -8.27 6.26
N GLN A 63 -16.44 -7.29 5.36
CA GLN A 63 -17.57 -6.60 4.74
C GLN A 63 -17.24 -6.19 3.31
N ASN A 64 -18.26 -5.88 2.51
CA ASN A 64 -18.09 -5.52 1.09
C ASN A 64 -17.46 -4.15 0.88
N LYS A 65 -17.79 -3.16 1.72
CA LYS A 65 -17.24 -1.82 1.66
C LYS A 65 -15.93 -1.74 2.44
N LEU A 66 -14.97 -0.94 1.97
CA LEU A 66 -13.75 -0.63 2.73
C LEU A 66 -14.14 -0.03 4.09
N PRO A 67 -13.71 -0.63 5.22
CA PRO A 67 -13.95 -0.03 6.53
C PRO A 67 -13.36 1.38 6.62
N ALA A 68 -14.17 2.35 7.07
CA ALA A 68 -13.78 3.76 7.09
C ALA A 68 -12.56 4.01 8.00
N ASN A 69 -12.49 3.29 9.13
CA ASN A 69 -11.36 3.34 10.06
C ASN A 69 -10.04 2.92 9.41
N GLU A 70 -10.03 1.85 8.62
CA GLU A 70 -8.83 1.38 7.89
C GLU A 70 -8.39 2.40 6.83
N LYS A 71 -9.36 3.04 6.15
CA LYS A 71 -9.08 4.09 5.17
C LYS A 71 -8.50 5.35 5.81
N GLU A 72 -9.10 5.82 6.91
CA GLU A 72 -8.59 7.00 7.63
C GLU A 72 -7.21 6.74 8.25
N LYS A 73 -6.97 5.51 8.75
CA LYS A 73 -5.64 5.08 9.21
C LYS A 73 -4.60 5.18 8.08
N ALA A 74 -4.91 4.65 6.89
CA ALA A 74 -4.03 4.75 5.72
C ALA A 74 -3.74 6.21 5.34
N LYS A 75 -4.76 7.08 5.34
CA LYS A 75 -4.60 8.53 5.08
C LYS A 75 -3.69 9.20 6.11
N LYS A 76 -3.86 8.90 7.40
CA LYS A 76 -3.02 9.45 8.48
C LYS A 76 -1.55 9.02 8.32
N ILE A 77 -1.31 7.73 8.05
CA ILE A 77 0.04 7.19 7.81
C ILE A 77 0.66 7.85 6.57
N ARG A 78 -0.08 7.97 5.47
CA ARG A 78 0.38 8.65 4.26
C ARG A 78 0.78 10.10 4.52
N LYS A 79 -0.04 10.86 5.24
CA LYS A 79 0.28 12.26 5.60
C LYS A 79 1.55 12.34 6.46
N ASN A 80 1.69 11.45 7.45
CA ASN A 80 2.88 11.39 8.30
C ASN A 80 4.14 11.06 7.49
N TYR A 81 4.09 10.02 6.65
CA TYR A 81 5.19 9.63 5.78
C TYR A 81 5.64 10.80 4.90
N LEU A 82 4.71 11.45 4.19
CA LEU A 82 5.04 12.56 3.30
C LEU A 82 5.65 13.75 4.06
N SER A 83 5.18 14.03 5.27
CA SER A 83 5.77 15.05 6.14
C SER A 83 7.22 14.72 6.50
N ARG A 84 7.49 13.48 6.92
CA ARG A 84 8.83 13.04 7.29
C ARG A 84 9.79 13.01 6.10
N VAL A 85 9.31 12.61 4.92
CA VAL A 85 10.09 12.66 3.67
C VAL A 85 10.42 14.10 3.30
N LYS A 86 9.42 14.99 3.32
CA LYS A 86 9.63 16.42 3.02
C LYS A 86 10.65 17.07 3.97
N ASN A 87 10.63 16.69 5.25
CA ASN A 87 11.55 17.21 6.26
C ASN A 87 12.91 16.50 6.26
N GLY A 88 13.13 15.49 5.40
CA GLY A 88 14.39 14.75 5.34
C GLY A 88 14.68 13.87 6.55
N ILE A 89 13.66 13.45 7.31
CA ILE A 89 13.78 12.65 8.56
C ILE A 89 13.18 11.24 8.45
N TYR A 90 12.94 10.76 7.23
CA TYR A 90 12.38 9.43 6.99
C TYR A 90 13.44 8.40 6.60
N TYR A 91 14.23 8.72 5.59
CA TYR A 91 15.32 7.87 5.12
C TYR A 91 16.61 8.31 5.81
N ALA A 92 17.47 7.36 6.19
CA ALA A 92 18.84 7.66 6.59
C ALA A 92 19.54 8.39 5.44
N LYS A 93 20.42 9.33 5.76
CA LYS A 93 21.24 9.95 4.71
C LYS A 93 22.29 8.93 4.31
N GLU A 94 22.68 8.91 3.03
CA GLU A 94 23.68 7.94 2.51
C GLU A 94 25.03 8.01 3.25
N ASN A 95 25.27 9.05 4.06
CA ASN A 95 26.46 9.19 4.90
C ASN A 95 26.35 8.53 6.30
N ASP A 96 25.23 7.88 6.63
CA ASP A 96 24.99 7.22 7.93
C ASP A 96 25.15 5.68 7.88
N LEU A 97 25.64 5.11 6.77
CA LEU A 97 25.88 3.67 6.55
C LEU A 97 27.33 3.37 6.18
#